data_AF-A0A7C3ETM6-F1
#
_entry.id   AF-A0A7C3ETM6-F1
#
_cell.length_a   1.000
_cell.length_b   1.000
_cell.length_c   1.000
_cell.angle_alpha   90.00
_cell.angle_beta   90.00
_cell.angle_gamma   90.00
#
_symmetry.space_group_name_H-M   'P 1'
#
loop_
_entity.id
_entity.type
_entity.pdbx_description
1 polymer ?
#
loop_
_entity_poly.entity_id
_entity_poly.type
_entity_poly.pdbx_seq_one_letter_code
_entity_poly.pdbx_strand_id
1 'polypeptide(L)'
;MKAERKNYLTLKWGTLKEYDFSNSKKGQKLLKEYKRIGASFSRMLQEDTPRQKEIICELIDLCDGDKIYLEWDGKYVSKQKAKDYVLNYGKED
;
A
#
# COMPACT_ATOMS: atom_id res chain seq x y z
N MET A 1 15.26 -22.82 -11.37
CA MET A 1 13.97 -22.52 -10.72
C MET A 1 13.77 -21.01 -10.74
N LYS A 2 12.83 -20.47 -11.54
CA LYS A 2 12.47 -19.05 -11.40
C LYS A 2 11.62 -18.96 -10.14
N ALA A 3 12.16 -18.37 -9.07
CA ALA A 3 11.33 -17.99 -7.93
C ALA A 3 10.23 -17.07 -8.46
N GLU A 4 8.99 -17.53 -8.43
CA GLU A 4 7.84 -16.70 -8.78
C GLU A 4 7.85 -15.49 -7.84
N ARG A 5 8.14 -14.30 -8.36
CA ARG A 5 8.07 -13.07 -7.55
C ARG A 5 6.63 -12.88 -7.13
N LYS A 6 6.37 -13.03 -5.83
CA LYS A 6 5.05 -12.81 -5.25
C LYS A 6 4.79 -11.31 -5.17
N ASN A 7 3.55 -10.90 -5.42
CA ASN A 7 3.12 -9.55 -5.18
C ASN A 7 3.00 -9.32 -3.67
N TYR A 8 3.73 -8.35 -3.14
CA TYR A 8 3.68 -8.01 -1.72
C TYR A 8 3.81 -6.51 -1.53
N LEU A 9 3.34 -6.04 -0.37
CA LEU A 9 3.56 -4.69 0.09
C LEU A 9 3.68 -4.65 1.61
N THR A 10 4.32 -3.62 2.11
CA THR A 10 4.39 -3.24 3.52
C THR A 10 3.88 -1.82 3.69
N LEU A 11 3.23 -1.58 4.82
CA LEU A 11 2.64 -0.29 5.15
C LEU A 11 3.38 0.34 6.33
N LYS A 12 3.53 1.66 6.29
CA LYS A 12 4.03 2.45 7.41
C LYS A 12 3.24 3.74 7.43
N TRP A 13 2.73 4.14 8.60
CA TRP A 13 2.03 5.41 8.76
C TRP A 13 0.88 5.59 7.74
N GLY A 14 0.08 4.55 7.53
CA GLY A 14 -1.02 4.58 6.56
C GLY A 14 -0.64 4.63 5.07
N THR A 15 0.65 4.62 4.74
CA THR A 15 1.15 4.74 3.36
C THR A 15 2.03 3.56 2.94
N LEU A 16 2.36 3.48 1.64
CA LEU A 16 3.24 2.46 1.08
C LEU A 16 4.69 2.67 1.54
N LYS A 17 5.28 1.62 2.10
CA LYS A 17 6.69 1.63 2.54
C LYS A 17 7.58 0.85 1.59
N GLU A 18 7.25 -0.41 1.36
CA GLU A 18 7.93 -1.29 0.42
C GLU A 18 6.88 -2.07 -0.37
N TYR A 19 7.14 -2.35 -1.64
CA TYR A 19 6.21 -3.10 -2.48
C TYR A 19 6.95 -3.74 -3.66
N ASP A 20 6.52 -4.94 -4.05
CA ASP A 20 6.84 -5.55 -5.34
C ASP A 20 5.55 -5.99 -6.01
N PHE A 21 5.29 -5.42 -7.18
CA PHE A 21 4.21 -5.84 -8.09
C PHE A 21 4.77 -6.10 -9.49
N SER A 22 6.04 -6.52 -9.56
CA SER A 22 6.76 -6.70 -10.83
C SER A 22 6.06 -7.72 -11.73
N ASN A 23 5.34 -8.67 -11.14
CA ASN A 23 4.60 -9.72 -11.83
C ASN A 23 3.14 -9.37 -12.12
N SER A 24 2.62 -8.23 -11.67
CA SER A 24 1.23 -7.80 -11.88
C SER A 24 1.14 -6.56 -12.75
N LYS A 25 0.64 -6.70 -13.99
CA LYS A 25 0.35 -5.56 -14.88
C LYS A 25 -0.63 -4.57 -14.23
N LYS A 26 -1.62 -5.08 -13.48
CA LYS A 26 -2.59 -4.24 -12.75
C LYS A 26 -1.91 -3.48 -11.61
N GLY A 27 -1.08 -4.15 -10.81
CA GLY A 27 -0.32 -3.52 -9.74
C GLY A 27 0.62 -2.43 -10.24
N GLN A 28 1.32 -2.66 -11.36
CA GLN A 28 2.17 -1.64 -11.99
C GLN A 28 1.38 -0.41 -12.47
N LYS A 29 0.19 -0.61 -13.06
CA LYS A 29 -0.68 0.50 -13.49
C LYS A 29 -1.14 1.34 -12.29
N LEU A 30 -1.55 0.68 -11.21
CA LEU A 30 -1.96 1.32 -9.97
C LEU A 30 -0.81 2.11 -9.33
N LEU A 31 0.39 1.52 -9.23
CA LEU A 31 1.58 2.22 -8.73
C LEU A 31 1.96 3.43 -9.58
N LYS A 32 1.78 3.37 -10.89
CA LYS A 32 2.02 4.51 -11.79
C LYS A 32 1.01 5.63 -11.52
N GLU A 33 -0.26 5.29 -11.29
CA GLU A 33 -1.30 6.26 -10.91
C GLU A 33 -1.04 6.87 -9.53
N TYR A 34 -0.72 6.03 -8.54
CA TYR A 34 -0.34 6.46 -7.18
C TYR A 34 0.81 7.47 -7.23
N LYS A 35 1.89 7.13 -7.96
CA LYS A 35 3.04 8.04 -8.15
C LYS A 35 2.66 9.30 -8.91
N ARG A 36 1.75 9.22 -9.90
CA ARG A 36 1.29 10.38 -10.65
C ARG A 36 0.51 11.36 -9.76
N ILE A 37 -0.29 10.85 -8.82
CA ILE A 37 -1.05 11.67 -7.86
C ILE A 37 -0.09 12.29 -6.83
N GLY A 38 0.85 11.51 -6.29
CA GLY A 38 1.79 11.93 -5.25
C GLY A 38 3.12 12.53 -5.73
N ALA A 39 3.31 12.83 -7.02
CA ALA A 39 4.56 13.38 -7.57
C ALA A 39 4.82 14.85 -7.21
N SER A 40 4.00 15.48 -6.37
CA SER A 40 4.19 16.87 -5.94
C SER A 40 4.31 16.98 -4.42
N PHE A 41 5.48 17.45 -3.99
CA PHE A 41 5.72 18.21 -2.76
C PHE A 41 5.58 17.50 -1.40
N SER A 42 6.77 17.20 -0.83
CA SER A 42 7.09 17.29 0.60
C SER A 42 6.50 16.26 1.57
N ARG A 43 7.39 15.34 1.94
CA ARG A 43 7.35 14.21 2.88
C ARG A 43 6.92 14.50 4.34
N MET A 44 6.39 15.68 4.65
CA MET A 44 6.11 16.14 6.03
C MET A 44 4.69 16.68 6.24
N LEU A 45 3.85 16.74 5.20
CA LEU A 45 2.47 17.25 5.26
C LEU A 45 1.43 16.34 4.54
N GLN A 46 1.84 15.16 4.08
CA GLN A 46 1.03 14.34 3.18
C GLN A 46 0.17 13.32 3.92
N GLU A 47 -1.07 13.69 4.23
CA GLU A 47 -2.13 12.70 4.21
C GLU A 47 -2.28 12.21 2.77
N ASP A 48 -2.17 10.89 2.52
CA ASP A 48 -2.51 10.33 1.22
C ASP A 48 -3.91 10.81 0.82
N THR A 49 -4.05 11.33 -0.40
CA THR A 49 -5.37 11.74 -0.93
C THR A 49 -6.33 10.54 -0.89
N PRO A 50 -7.66 10.77 -0.85
CA PRO A 50 -8.64 9.67 -0.89
C PRO A 50 -8.36 8.66 -2.01
N ARG A 51 -7.96 9.15 -3.19
CA ARG A 51 -7.60 8.29 -4.33
C ARG A 51 -6.34 7.48 -4.09
N GLN A 52 -5.30 8.05 -3.47
CA GLN A 52 -4.11 7.29 -3.11
C GLN A 52 -4.43 6.18 -2.12
N LYS A 53 -5.25 6.47 -1.09
CA LYS A 53 -5.71 5.47 -0.12
C LYS A 53 -6.50 4.34 -0.80
N GLU A 54 -7.37 4.66 -1.76
CA GLU A 54 -8.07 3.65 -2.57
C GLU A 54 -7.09 2.79 -3.38
N ILE A 55 -6.10 3.39 -4.03
CA ILE A 55 -5.10 2.65 -4.81
C ILE A 55 -4.31 1.69 -3.91
N ILE A 56 -3.94 2.12 -2.70
CA ILE A 56 -3.28 1.24 -1.73
C ILE A 56 -4.20 0.06 -1.37
N CYS A 57 -5.50 0.30 -1.18
CA CYS A 57 -6.45 -0.79 -0.93
C CYS A 57 -6.53 -1.77 -2.11
N GLU A 58 -6.57 -1.28 -3.34
CA GLU A 58 -6.55 -2.14 -4.53
C GLU A 58 -5.24 -2.95 -4.64
N LEU A 59 -4.10 -2.36 -4.25
CA LEU A 59 -2.81 -3.06 -4.21
C LEU A 59 -2.78 -4.15 -3.13
N ILE A 60 -3.38 -3.90 -1.95
CA ILE A 60 -3.52 -4.90 -0.89
C ILE A 60 -4.31 -6.13 -1.38
N ASP A 61 -5.39 -5.92 -2.13
CA ASP A 61 -6.17 -7.02 -2.69
C ASP A 61 -5.35 -7.83 -3.71
N LEU A 62 -4.44 -7.20 -4.44
CA LEU A 62 -3.53 -7.84 -5.40
C LEU A 62 -2.33 -8.58 -4.79
N CYS A 63 -2.08 -8.45 -3.48
CA CYS A 63 -1.02 -9.22 -2.83
C CYS A 63 -1.34 -10.72 -2.82
N ASP A 64 -0.33 -11.55 -3.08
CA ASP A 64 -0.49 -13.01 -3.07
C ASP A 64 -0.64 -13.59 -1.65
N GLY A 65 -0.23 -12.84 -0.62
CA GLY A 65 -0.36 -13.24 0.79
C GLY A 65 -1.67 -12.77 1.43
N ASP A 66 -2.22 -13.58 2.35
CA ASP A 66 -3.42 -13.22 3.13
C ASP A 66 -3.18 -12.13 4.19
N LYS A 67 -1.90 -11.85 4.49
CA LYS A 67 -1.48 -10.90 5.50
C LYS A 67 -0.56 -9.83 4.93
N ILE A 68 -0.72 -8.62 5.43
CA ILE A 68 0.08 -7.44 5.12
C ILE A 68 0.89 -7.06 6.36
N TYR A 69 2.15 -6.71 6.17
CA TYR A 69 3.03 -6.30 7.25
C TYR A 69 2.90 -4.79 7.50
N LEU A 70 2.63 -4.42 8.75
CA LEU A 70 2.66 -3.05 9.23
C LEU A 70 4.03 -2.79 9.85
N GLU A 71 4.93 -2.08 9.15
CA GLU A 71 6.31 -1.86 9.61
C GLU A 71 6.34 -1.08 10.92
N TRP A 72 5.47 -0.08 11.07
CA TRP A 72 5.42 0.75 12.28
C TRP A 72 5.06 -0.03 13.54
N ASP A 73 4.14 -0.99 13.41
CA ASP A 73 3.64 -1.80 14.54
C ASP A 73 4.41 -3.12 14.68
N GLY A 74 5.22 -3.49 13.67
CA GLY A 74 5.98 -4.73 13.65
C GLY A 74 5.12 -5.99 13.55
N LYS A 75 3.88 -5.90 13.02
CA LYS A 75 2.93 -7.02 12.98
C LYS A 75 2.35 -7.28 11.59
N TYR A 76 1.92 -8.53 11.39
CA TYR A 76 1.12 -8.93 10.23
C TYR A 76 -0.37 -8.83 10.54
N VAL A 77 -1.12 -8.16 9.69
CA VAL A 77 -2.58 -8.04 9.77
C VAL A 77 -3.24 -8.60 8.52
N SER A 78 -4.50 -9.02 8.61
CA SER A 78 -5.30 -9.41 7.43
C SER A 78 -5.45 -8.26 6.44
N LYS A 79 -5.63 -8.56 5.15
CA LYS A 79 -5.93 -7.56 4.10
C LYS A 79 -7.02 -6.55 4.50
N GLN A 80 -8.12 -7.02 5.10
CA GLN A 80 -9.22 -6.14 5.58
C GLN A 80 -8.72 -5.09 6.59
N LYS A 81 -8.01 -5.53 7.63
CA LYS A 81 -7.41 -4.65 8.65
C LYS A 81 -6.36 -3.70 8.06
N ALA A 82 -5.60 -4.14 7.06
CA ALA A 82 -4.64 -3.27 6.38
C ALA A 82 -5.34 -2.15 5.61
N LYS A 83 -6.44 -2.46 4.91
CA LYS A 83 -7.27 -1.46 4.22
C LYS A 83 -7.88 -0.46 5.21
N ASP A 84 -8.44 -0.98 6.30
CA ASP A 84 -8.99 -0.14 7.38
C ASP A 84 -7.93 0.80 7.96
N TYR A 85 -6.73 0.26 8.26
CA TYR A 85 -5.59 1.03 8.73
C TYR A 85 -5.24 2.19 7.77
N VAL A 86 -5.22 1.95 6.45
CA VAL A 86 -4.93 2.98 5.44
C VAL A 86 -6.03 4.04 5.35
N LEU A 87 -7.30 3.61 5.34
CA LEU A 87 -8.45 4.50 5.19
C LEU A 87 -8.65 5.41 6.41
N ASN A 88 -8.40 4.88 7.61
CA ASN A 88 -8.57 5.59 8.88
C ASN A 88 -7.28 6.23 9.40
N TYR A 89 -6.14 6.06 8.72
CA TYR A 89 -4.90 6.73 9.13
C TYR A 89 -5.03 8.25 9.09
N GLY A 90 -4.63 8.92 10.17
CA GLY A 90 -4.68 10.38 10.33
C GLY A 90 -6.06 10.92 10.75
N LYS A 91 -7.09 10.06 10.81
CA LYS A 91 -8.34 10.40 11.48
C LYS A 91 -8.15 10.15 12.97
N GLU A 92 -7.60 11.13 13.66
CA GLU A 92 -7.72 11.23 15.11
C GLU A 92 -9.21 11.41 15.46
N ASP A 93 -9.69 10.72 16.49
CA ASP A 93 -10.88 11.13 17.24
C ASP A 93 -10.44 12.20 18.25
#